data_AF-A0A3M1KIC3-F1
#
_entry.id   AF-A0A3M1KIC3-F1
#
_cell.length_a   1.000
_cell.length_b   1.000
_cell.length_c   1.000
_cell.angle_alpha   90.00
_cell.angle_beta   90.00
_cell.angle_gamma   90.00
#
_symmetry.space_group_name_H-M   'P 1'
#
loop_
_entity.id
_entity.type
_entity.pdbx_description
1 polymer ?
#
loop_
_entity_poly.entity_id
_entity_poly.type
_entity_poly.pdbx_seq_one_letter_code
_entity_poly.pdbx_strand_id
1 'polypeptide(L)'
;MMTESRYFELMGERIRPGETRLIEPQIGKLLGHDGVSMPVTVLHGRRPGPTLLLTAAIHGDELNGIEIIRRVLNAKWIRPLHGTVVAIPIVNVFGVLQRSRYLPDRRDLNRCFPGSEKGS
;
A
#
# COMPACT_ATOMS: atom_id res chain seq x y z
N MET A 1 6.82 33.41 1.38
CA MET A 1 7.26 32.29 0.52
C MET A 1 6.53 31.04 0.97
N MET A 2 5.84 30.34 0.07
CA MET A 2 5.29 29.01 0.39
C MET A 2 6.44 28.01 0.40
N THR A 3 6.67 27.33 1.52
CA THR A 3 7.70 26.31 1.66
C THR A 3 7.30 25.08 0.84
N GLU A 4 8.14 24.69 -0.12
CA GLU A 4 7.96 23.46 -0.90
C GLU A 4 8.26 22.23 -0.02
N SER A 5 7.58 21.10 -0.28
CA SER A 5 7.85 19.86 0.44
C SER A 5 9.27 19.36 0.17
N ARG A 6 9.88 18.66 1.14
CA ARG A 6 11.11 17.86 0.89
C ARG A 6 10.74 16.54 0.23
N TYR A 7 11.73 15.76 -0.21
CA TYR A 7 11.47 14.40 -0.68
C TYR A 7 10.88 13.54 0.44
N PHE A 8 9.99 12.61 0.08
CA PHE A 8 9.48 11.57 0.97
C PHE A 8 10.26 10.27 0.73
N GLU A 9 10.69 9.59 1.79
CA GLU A 9 11.41 8.32 1.69
C GLU A 9 10.53 7.16 2.16
N LEU A 10 10.45 6.10 1.37
CA LEU A 10 9.75 4.86 1.74
C LEU A 10 10.43 3.68 1.07
N MET A 11 10.75 2.62 1.83
CA MET A 11 11.36 1.39 1.30
C MET A 11 12.66 1.64 0.50
N GLY A 12 13.46 2.63 0.89
CA GLY A 12 14.70 3.01 0.18
C GLY A 12 14.49 3.88 -1.06
N GLU A 13 13.25 4.13 -1.47
CA GLU A 13 12.90 4.98 -2.60
C GLU A 13 12.71 6.44 -2.15
N ARG A 14 13.16 7.38 -2.99
CA ARG A 14 12.95 8.83 -2.82
C ARG A 14 11.88 9.34 -3.77
N ILE A 15 10.80 9.89 -3.23
CA ILE A 15 9.66 10.43 -3.96
C ILE A 15 9.71 11.96 -3.91
N ARG A 16 9.77 12.62 -5.08
CA ARG A 16 9.86 14.09 -5.18
C ARG A 16 8.52 14.76 -4.94
N PRO A 17 8.49 16.05 -4.55
CA PRO A 17 7.25 16.82 -4.43
C PRO A 17 6.44 16.80 -5.74
N GLY A 18 5.16 16.43 -5.65
CA GLY A 18 4.27 16.29 -6.80
C GLY A 18 4.41 15.00 -7.60
N GLU A 19 5.27 14.07 -7.17
CA GLU A 19 5.47 12.78 -7.81
C GLU A 19 4.45 11.73 -7.31
N THR A 20 4.06 10.84 -8.20
CA THR A 20 3.40 9.58 -7.85
C THR A 20 4.36 8.43 -8.17
N ARG A 21 4.63 7.57 -7.19
CA ARG A 21 5.53 6.43 -7.34
C ARG A 21 4.83 5.13 -6.96
N LEU A 22 4.98 4.10 -7.80
CA LEU A 22 4.63 2.73 -7.47
C LEU A 22 5.90 2.01 -6.99
N ILE A 23 5.82 1.37 -5.83
CA ILE A 23 6.87 0.54 -5.24
C ILE A 23 6.31 -0.87 -5.12
N GLU A 24 7.05 -1.88 -5.58
CA GLU A 24 6.59 -3.27 -5.63
C GLU A 24 7.48 -4.18 -4.76
N PRO A 25 7.44 -4.03 -3.43
CA PRO A 25 8.22 -4.88 -2.52
C PRO A 25 7.83 -6.35 -2.71
N GLN A 26 8.84 -7.21 -2.79
CA GLN A 26 8.66 -8.66 -2.82
C GLN A 26 8.32 -9.14 -1.41
N ILE A 27 7.16 -9.78 -1.24
CA ILE A 27 6.65 -10.24 0.06
C ILE A 27 6.66 -11.77 0.21
N GLY A 28 7.03 -12.51 -0.84
CA GLY A 28 7.11 -13.96 -0.80
C GLY A 28 7.28 -14.58 -2.18
N LYS A 29 7.13 -15.89 -2.25
CA LYS A 29 7.16 -16.65 -3.51
C LYS A 29 5.95 -17.57 -3.56
N LEU A 30 5.31 -17.68 -4.72
CA LEU A 30 4.38 -18.77 -5.01
C LEU A 30 5.15 -20.05 -5.32
N LEU A 31 4.50 -21.19 -5.15
CA LEU A 31 5.02 -22.49 -5.59
C LEU A 31 5.13 -22.45 -7.12
N GLY A 32 6.33 -22.16 -7.65
CA GLY A 32 6.55 -21.87 -9.07
C GLY A 32 7.65 -20.86 -9.39
N HIS A 33 8.31 -20.29 -8.38
CA HIS A 33 9.41 -19.30 -8.47
C HIS A 33 9.00 -17.86 -8.80
N ASP A 34 7.74 -17.61 -9.16
CA ASP A 34 7.25 -16.24 -9.31
C ASP A 34 7.17 -15.54 -7.95
N GLY A 35 7.85 -14.40 -7.85
CA GLY A 35 7.81 -13.52 -6.69
C GLY A 35 6.44 -12.88 -6.55
N VAL A 36 5.92 -12.82 -5.33
CA VAL A 36 4.68 -12.11 -5.02
C VAL A 36 5.05 -10.70 -4.56
N SER A 37 4.57 -9.69 -5.26
CA SER A 37 4.71 -8.29 -4.85
C SER A 37 3.46 -7.78 -4.15
N MET A 38 3.65 -6.85 -3.21
CA MET A 38 2.57 -6.08 -2.59
C MET A 38 2.67 -4.62 -3.04
N PRO A 39 1.93 -4.20 -4.09
CA PRO A 39 2.10 -2.87 -4.67
C PRO A 39 1.73 -1.76 -3.68
N VAL A 40 2.64 -0.80 -3.52
CA VAL A 40 2.50 0.40 -2.70
C VAL A 40 2.55 1.62 -3.60
N THR A 41 1.45 2.37 -3.68
CA THR A 41 1.41 3.63 -4.42
C THR A 41 1.59 4.79 -3.47
N VAL A 42 2.58 5.65 -3.73
CA VAL A 42 2.86 6.86 -2.96
C VAL A 42 2.50 8.08 -3.81
N LEU A 43 1.56 8.90 -3.35
CA LEU A 43 1.24 10.21 -3.90
C LEU A 43 1.85 11.26 -2.97
N HIS A 44 2.90 11.93 -3.42
CA HIS A 44 3.53 12.98 -2.62
C HIS A 44 3.12 14.37 -3.12
N GLY A 45 2.43 15.12 -2.28
CA GLY A 45 2.00 16.49 -2.57
C GLY A 45 3.17 17.46 -2.68
N ARG A 46 2.96 18.58 -3.40
CA ARG A 46 3.98 19.64 -3.53
C ARG A 46 4.15 20.46 -2.25
N ARG A 47 3.12 20.48 -1.41
CA ARG A 47 3.06 21.27 -0.19
C ARG A 47 3.20 20.35 1.02
N PRO A 48 3.89 20.79 2.08
CA PRO A 48 4.04 20.01 3.31
C PRO A 48 2.67 19.75 3.95
N GLY A 49 2.54 18.61 4.62
CA GLY A 49 1.30 18.16 5.26
C GLY A 49 1.48 16.77 5.88
N PRO A 50 0.41 16.19 6.45
CA PRO A 50 0.47 14.89 7.10
C PRO A 50 0.67 13.75 6.09
N THR A 51 1.09 12.60 6.60
CA THR A 51 1.11 11.33 5.85
C THR A 51 -0.13 10.52 6.21
N LEU A 52 -0.91 10.12 5.21
CA LEU A 52 -2.06 9.22 5.36
C LEU A 52 -1.75 7.87 4.74
N LEU A 53 -1.97 6.79 5.50
CA LEU A 53 -1.92 5.42 5.01
C LEU A 53 -3.35 4.95 4.67
N LEU A 54 -3.56 4.51 3.43
CA LEU A 54 -4.78 3.88 2.96
C LEU A 54 -4.50 2.41 2.68
N THR A 55 -5.17 1.49 3.39
CA THR A 55 -5.04 0.05 3.14
C THR A 55 -6.39 -0.61 2.97
N ALA A 56 -6.41 -1.72 2.22
CA ALA A 56 -7.59 -2.57 2.07
C ALA A 56 -7.18 -4.03 1.86
N ALA A 57 -8.20 -4.89 1.80
CA ALA A 57 -8.06 -6.34 1.63
C ALA A 57 -7.02 -6.96 2.58
N ILE A 58 -7.17 -6.67 3.88
CA ILE A 58 -6.52 -7.46 4.93
C ILE A 58 -7.10 -8.88 4.91
N HIS A 59 -8.41 -8.99 4.67
CA HIS A 59 -9.05 -10.21 4.23
C HIS A 59 -9.22 -10.19 2.71
N GLY A 60 -8.95 -11.31 2.05
CA GLY A 60 -8.91 -11.39 0.59
C GLY A 60 -10.26 -11.39 -0.11
N ASP A 61 -11.35 -11.57 0.63
CA ASP A 61 -12.73 -11.54 0.18
C ASP A 61 -13.40 -10.15 0.32
N GLU A 62 -12.69 -9.15 0.87
CA GLU A 62 -13.18 -7.79 1.11
C GLU A 62 -12.79 -6.81 -0.01
N LEU A 63 -13.35 -7.00 -1.22
CA LEU A 63 -12.91 -6.31 -2.44
C LEU A 63 -13.29 -4.82 -2.52
N ASN A 64 -14.30 -4.37 -1.76
CA ASN A 64 -14.82 -3.00 -1.85
C ASN A 64 -13.76 -1.94 -1.55
N GLY A 65 -12.91 -2.19 -0.55
CA GLY A 65 -11.83 -1.27 -0.17
C GLY A 65 -10.78 -1.10 -1.28
N ILE A 66 -10.50 -2.18 -2.02
CA ILE A 66 -9.57 -2.16 -3.17
C ILE A 66 -10.07 -1.14 -4.21
N GLU A 67 -11.34 -1.25 -4.59
CA GLU A 67 -11.94 -0.38 -5.60
C GLU A 67 -12.07 1.07 -5.12
N ILE A 68 -12.41 1.29 -3.84
CA ILE A 68 -12.47 2.63 -3.25
C ILE A 68 -11.09 3.30 -3.33
N ILE A 69 -10.02 2.61 -2.90
CA ILE A 69 -8.67 3.17 -2.96
C ILE A 69 -8.26 3.43 -4.41
N ARG A 70 -8.55 2.50 -5.35
CA ARG A 70 -8.28 2.72 -6.77
C ARG A 70 -8.97 3.99 -7.31
N ARG A 71 -10.23 4.24 -6.93
CA ARG A 71 -10.94 5.47 -7.31
C ARG A 71 -10.32 6.71 -6.70
N VAL A 72 -9.94 6.67 -5.42
CA VAL A 72 -9.27 7.76 -4.73
C VAL A 72 -7.95 8.13 -5.42
N LEU A 73 -7.11 7.15 -5.76
CA LEU A 73 -5.83 7.37 -6.44
C LEU A 73 -5.98 7.97 -7.84
N ASN A 74 -7.07 7.68 -8.54
CA ASN A 74 -7.36 8.20 -9.88
C ASN A 74 -8.18 9.50 -9.88
N ALA A 75 -8.62 9.96 -8.71
CA ALA A 75 -9.49 11.12 -8.62
C ALA A 75 -8.74 12.42 -8.92
N LYS A 76 -9.32 13.30 -9.74
CA LYS A 76 -8.72 14.62 -10.02
C LYS A 76 -8.58 15.47 -8.76
N TRP A 77 -9.51 15.33 -7.81
CA TRP A 77 -9.54 16.11 -6.58
C TRP A 77 -8.41 15.77 -5.60
N ILE A 78 -7.74 14.63 -5.75
CA ILE A 78 -6.61 14.28 -4.86
C ILE A 78 -5.30 14.97 -5.26
N ARG A 79 -5.18 15.48 -6.49
CA ARG A 79 -3.93 16.08 -7.00
C ARG A 79 -3.44 17.33 -6.25
N PRO A 80 -4.30 18.27 -5.77
CA PRO A 80 -3.84 19.40 -4.95
C PRO A 80 -3.50 19.01 -3.49
N LEU A 81 -3.03 17.78 -3.25
CA LEU A 81 -2.67 17.25 -1.93
C LEU A 81 -1.61 18.10 -1.23
N HIS A 82 -1.79 18.28 0.09
CA HIS A 82 -0.76 18.74 1.01
C HIS A 82 -0.37 17.55 1.89
N GLY A 83 0.90 17.19 1.90
CA GLY A 83 1.39 15.97 2.55
C GLY A 83 1.51 14.77 1.61
N THR A 84 1.36 13.56 2.13
CA THR A 84 1.61 12.31 1.40
C THR A 84 0.48 11.32 1.62
N VAL A 85 0.06 10.63 0.56
CA VAL A 85 -0.79 9.44 0.67
C VAL A 85 0.04 8.22 0.30
N VAL A 86 0.12 7.25 1.20
CA VAL A 86 0.66 5.92 0.93
C VAL A 86 -0.53 4.97 0.83
N ALA A 87 -0.65 4.26 -0.28
CA ALA A 87 -1.78 3.39 -0.55
C ALA A 87 -1.33 1.96 -0.82
N ILE A 88 -1.92 1.01 -0.09
CA ILE A 88 -1.72 -0.43 -0.25
C ILE A 88 -3.11 -1.07 -0.43
N PRO A 89 -3.67 -1.08 -1.65
CA PRO A 89 -5.02 -1.55 -1.87
C PRO A 89 -5.21 -3.03 -1.53
N ILE A 90 -4.15 -3.83 -1.64
CA ILE A 90 -4.17 -5.26 -1.35
C ILE A 90 -3.06 -5.57 -0.36
N VAL A 91 -3.41 -5.73 0.91
CA VAL A 91 -2.46 -6.12 1.95
C VAL A 91 -2.25 -7.65 1.94
N ASN A 92 -3.32 -8.43 1.91
CA ASN A 92 -3.25 -9.89 1.85
C ASN A 92 -3.36 -10.39 0.39
N VAL A 93 -2.26 -10.29 -0.35
CA VAL A 93 -2.20 -10.69 -1.77
C VAL A 93 -2.59 -12.15 -1.97
N PHE A 94 -2.11 -13.06 -1.10
CA PHE A 94 -2.47 -14.48 -1.16
C PHE A 94 -3.97 -14.71 -0.92
N GLY A 95 -4.54 -14.04 0.06
CA GLY A 95 -5.96 -14.11 0.36
C GLY A 95 -6.80 -13.65 -0.83
N VAL A 96 -6.44 -12.54 -1.49
CA VAL A 96 -7.18 -12.06 -2.67
C VAL A 96 -7.12 -13.07 -3.82
N LEU A 97 -5.92 -13.62 -4.11
CA LEU A 97 -5.75 -14.65 -5.14
C LEU A 97 -6.62 -15.90 -4.86
N GLN A 98 -6.78 -16.26 -3.58
CA GLN A 98 -7.55 -17.41 -3.14
C GLN A 98 -9.02 -17.07 -2.80
N ARG A 99 -9.44 -15.80 -2.89
CA ARG A 99 -10.74 -15.28 -2.41
C ARG A 99 -11.05 -15.73 -0.98
N SER A 100 -10.04 -15.66 -0.11
CA SER A 100 -10.08 -16.16 1.26
C SER A 100 -9.83 -15.05 2.25
N ARG A 101 -10.53 -15.13 3.38
CA ARG A 101 -10.26 -14.31 4.56
C ARG A 101 -8.84 -14.51 5.10
N TYR A 102 -8.34 -15.74 5.00
CA TYR A 102 -7.13 -16.18 5.68
C TYR A 102 -5.90 -16.16 4.76
N LEU A 103 -4.72 -16.16 5.38
CA LEU A 103 -3.47 -16.53 4.73
C LEU A 103 -3.46 -18.02 4.33
N PRO A 104 -2.51 -18.46 3.46
CA PRO A 104 -2.43 -19.87 3.05
C PRO A 104 -2.29 -20.87 4.22
N ASP A 105 -1.72 -20.44 5.34
CA ASP A 105 -1.59 -21.20 6.59
C ASP A 105 -2.81 -21.10 7.51
N ARG A 106 -3.92 -20.55 7.01
CA ARG A 106 -5.21 -20.34 7.70
C ARG A 106 -5.17 -19.30 8.81
N ARG A 107 -4.11 -18.51 8.95
CA ARG A 107 -4.07 -17.41 9.93
C ARG A 107 -4.88 -16.21 9.43
N ASP A 108 -5.53 -15.53 10.37
CA ASP A 108 -6.18 -14.24 10.12
C ASP A 108 -5.14 -13.14 10.30
N LEU A 109 -4.77 -12.47 9.20
CA LEU A 109 -3.73 -11.43 9.19
C LEU A 109 -4.06 -10.29 10.17
N ASN A 110 -5.34 -9.96 10.36
CA ASN A 110 -5.78 -8.90 11.27
C ASN A 110 -5.57 -9.26 12.75
N ARG A 111 -5.17 -10.50 13.06
CA ARG A 111 -4.83 -10.99 14.40
C ARG A 111 -3.33 -11.21 14.59
N CYS A 112 -2.54 -11.00 13.54
CA CYS A 112 -1.10 -11.23 13.57
C CYS A 112 -0.29 -9.96 13.83
N PHE A 113 -0.91 -8.77 13.88
CA PHE A 113 -0.21 -7.53 14.21
C PHE A 113 0.31 -7.54 15.67
N PRO A 114 1.52 -7.01 15.95
CA PRO A 114 2.44 -6.32 15.03
C PRO A 114 3.32 -7.25 14.16
N GLY A 115 3.18 -8.56 14.32
CA GLY A 115 3.97 -9.57 13.61
C GLY A 115 5.25 -9.93 14.36
N SER A 116 6.09 -10.72 13.69
CA SER A 116 7.43 -11.11 14.14
C SER A 116 8.34 -11.17 12.93
N GLU A 117 9.55 -10.62 13.03
CA GLU A 117 10.55 -10.64 11.94
C GLU A 117 10.96 -12.06 11.55
N LYS A 118 10.88 -13.02 12.49
CA LYS A 118 11.16 -14.43 12.25
C LYS A 118 9.95 -15.21 11.73
N GLY A 119 8.83 -14.52 11.48
CA GLY A 119 7.53 -15.14 11.30
C GLY A 119 6.94 -15.66 12.61
N SER A 120 5.88 -16.42 12.47
CA SER A 120 5.18 -17.13 13.55
C SER A 120 4.85 -18.55 13.12
#